data_AF-A0A8J3J447-F1
#
_entry.id   AF-A0A8J3J447-F1
#
_cell.length_a   1.000
_cell.length_b   1.000
_cell.length_c   1.000
_cell.angle_alpha   90.00
_cell.angle_beta   90.00
_cell.angle_gamma   90.00
#
_symmetry.space_group_name_H-M   'P 1'
#
loop_
_entity.id
_entity.type
_entity.pdbx_description
1 polymer ?
#
loop_
_entity_poly.entity_id
_entity_poly.type
_entity_poly.pdbx_seq_one_letter_code
_entity_poly.pdbx_strand_id
1 'polypeptide(L)' 'MTPALTVDTVRAVTRIEIADHVESAFAAGPASREALRTAARTADARPALLALLDTLPDRQYAELRQLWTDLPDTPIGL' A
#
# COMPACT_ATOMS: atom_id res chain seq x y z
N MET A 1 7.37 -3.95 -31.10
CA MET A 1 6.84 -4.43 -29.81
C MET A 1 7.46 -3.56 -28.73
N THR A 2 6.75 -2.51 -28.30
CA THR A 2 7.25 -1.53 -27.33
C THR A 2 6.86 -2.00 -25.93
N PRO A 3 7.76 -2.09 -24.94
CA PRO A 3 7.35 -2.44 -23.60
C PRO A 3 6.60 -1.25 -22.99
N ALA A 4 5.32 -1.42 -22.70
CA ALA A 4 4.49 -0.48 -21.93
C ALA A 4 4.79 -0.55 -20.42
N LEU A 5 6.05 -0.79 -20.05
CA LEU A 5 6.48 -1.05 -18.67
C LEU A 5 7.33 0.10 -18.16
N THR A 6 6.74 1.26 -17.83
CA THR A 6 7.46 2.21 -16.92
C THR A 6 6.62 3.35 -16.35
N VAL A 7 5.56 3.82 -17.01
CA VAL A 7 4.92 5.07 -16.55
C VAL A 7 4.29 4.92 -15.17
N ASP A 8 3.71 3.75 -14.89
CA ASP A 8 3.12 3.45 -13.60
C ASP A 8 4.19 3.36 -12.50
N THR A 9 5.30 2.66 -12.74
CA THR A 9 6.40 2.55 -11.76
C THR A 9 7.08 3.87 -11.43
N VAL A 10 7.01 4.87 -12.34
CA VAL A 10 7.63 6.19 -12.16
C VAL A 10 6.80 7.12 -11.27
N ARG A 11 5.47 6.93 -11.19
CA ARG A 11 4.62 7.75 -10.31
C ARG A 11 4.82 7.30 -8.87
N ALA A 12 5.01 8.23 -7.94
CA ALA A 12 5.09 7.89 -6.51
C ALA A 12 3.74 7.34 -6.02
N VAL A 13 3.78 6.25 -5.24
CA VAL A 13 2.59 5.73 -4.52
C VAL A 13 2.15 6.78 -3.50
N THR A 14 0.84 7.04 -3.40
CA THR A 14 0.29 8.06 -2.49
C THR A 14 -0.41 7.46 -1.28
N ARG A 15 -0.62 8.26 -0.21
CA ARG A 15 -1.37 7.82 0.96
C ARG A 15 -2.83 7.52 0.64
N ILE A 16 -3.45 8.30 -0.25
CA ILE A 16 -4.81 8.02 -0.74
C ILE A 16 -4.83 6.69 -1.48
N GLU A 17 -3.90 6.46 -2.41
CA GLU A 17 -3.79 5.19 -3.13
C GLU A 17 -3.62 4.01 -2.17
N ILE A 18 -2.74 4.13 -1.16
CA ILE A 18 -2.59 3.09 -0.14
C ILE A 18 -3.90 2.86 0.61
N ALA A 19 -4.55 3.94 1.09
CA ALA A 19 -5.80 3.86 1.83
C ALA A 19 -6.87 3.08 1.06
N ASP A 20 -7.10 3.48 -0.20
CA ASP A 20 -8.12 2.89 -1.07
C ASP A 20 -7.92 1.39 -1.28
N HIS A 21 -6.67 0.92 -1.31
CA HIS A 21 -6.35 -0.49 -1.59
C HIS A 21 -6.24 -1.37 -0.33
N VAL A 22 -6.01 -0.79 0.86
CA VAL A 22 -5.75 -1.57 2.08
C VAL A 22 -6.81 -1.41 3.16
N GLU A 23 -7.77 -0.49 3.02
CA GLU A 23 -8.81 -0.24 4.04
C GLU A 23 -9.57 -1.53 4.43
N SER A 24 -9.86 -2.40 3.45
CA SER A 24 -10.55 -3.67 3.69
C SER A 24 -9.77 -4.63 4.61
N ALA A 25 -8.44 -4.49 4.73
CA ALA A 25 -7.63 -5.29 5.65
C ALA A 25 -7.99 -5.03 7.12
N PHE A 26 -8.54 -3.85 7.42
CA PHE A 26 -8.90 -3.43 8.78
C PHE A 26 -10.35 -3.80 9.16
N ALA A 27 -11.14 -4.35 8.24
CA ALA A 27 -12.55 -4.64 8.47
C ALA A 27 -12.80 -5.65 9.61
N ALA A 28 -11.83 -6.52 9.89
CA ALA A 28 -11.89 -7.52 10.95
C ALA A 28 -11.09 -7.14 12.22
N GLY A 29 -10.49 -5.95 12.27
CA GLY A 29 -9.61 -5.49 13.34
C GLY A 29 -8.19 -5.15 12.87
N PRO A 30 -7.17 -5.23 13.75
CA PRO A 30 -5.80 -4.89 13.39
C PRO A 30 -5.27 -5.71 12.20
N ALA A 31 -4.59 -5.04 11.27
CA ALA A 31 -4.06 -5.65 10.05
C ALA A 31 -2.55 -5.92 10.18
N SER A 32 -2.12 -7.12 9.77
CA SER A 32 -0.70 -7.43 9.58
C SER A 32 -0.21 -6.94 8.22
N ARG A 33 1.11 -6.88 8.01
CA ARG A 33 1.70 -6.64 6.68
C ARG A 33 1.16 -7.58 5.60
N GLU A 34 0.99 -8.86 5.93
CA GLU A 34 0.42 -9.84 5.00
C GLU A 34 -1.05 -9.57 4.67
N ALA A 35 -1.85 -9.17 5.68
CA ALA A 35 -3.24 -8.78 5.46
C ALA A 35 -3.35 -7.55 4.56
N LEU A 36 -2.51 -6.53 4.78
CA LEU A 36 -2.44 -5.33 3.94
C LEU A 36 -2.09 -5.68 2.48
N ARG A 37 -1.09 -6.56 2.27
CA ARG A 37 -0.73 -7.03 0.93
C ARG A 37 -1.83 -7.84 0.27
N THR A 38 -2.55 -8.66 1.04
CA THR A 38 -3.65 -9.48 0.52
C THR A 38 -4.82 -8.60 0.09
N ALA A 39 -5.19 -7.61 0.90
CA ALA A 39 -6.18 -6.60 0.54
C ALA A 39 -5.76 -5.84 -0.73
N ALA A 40 -4.52 -5.35 -0.78
CA ALA A 40 -4.00 -4.64 -1.94
C ALA A 40 -4.04 -5.48 -3.23
N ARG A 41 -3.63 -6.76 -3.18
CA ARG A 41 -3.73 -7.67 -4.33
C ARG A 41 -5.18 -7.92 -4.75
N THR A 42 -6.09 -8.04 -3.79
CA THR A 42 -7.52 -8.26 -4.06
C THR A 42 -8.14 -7.03 -4.72
N ALA A 43 -7.65 -5.84 -4.41
CA ALA A 43 -8.02 -4.57 -5.03
C ALA A 43 -7.26 -4.28 -6.34
N ASP A 44 -6.54 -5.26 -6.90
CA ASP A 44 -5.72 -5.11 -8.13
C ASP A 44 -4.68 -3.98 -8.05
N ALA A 45 -4.08 -3.80 -6.86
CA ALA A 45 -3.05 -2.79 -6.65
C ALA A 45 -1.83 -3.01 -7.54
N ARG A 46 -1.30 -1.92 -8.06
CA ARG A 46 -0.11 -1.92 -8.91
C ARG A 46 1.14 -2.45 -8.18
N PRO A 47 2.13 -3.00 -8.91
CA PRO A 47 3.33 -3.59 -8.32
C PRO A 47 4.12 -2.66 -7.39
N ALA A 48 4.14 -1.35 -7.68
CA ALA A 48 4.84 -0.36 -6.86
C ALA A 48 4.24 -0.24 -5.45
N LEU A 49 2.91 -0.33 -5.30
CA LEU A 49 2.25 -0.32 -3.99
C LEU A 49 2.57 -1.60 -3.22
N LEU A 50 2.53 -2.77 -3.88
CA LEU A 50 2.87 -4.04 -3.25
C LEU A 50 4.32 -4.05 -2.75
N ALA A 51 5.25 -3.51 -3.54
CA ALA A 51 6.66 -3.37 -3.17
C ALA A 51 6.84 -2.42 -1.98
N LEU A 52 6.07 -1.34 -1.90
CA LEU A 52 6.07 -0.43 -0.75
C LEU A 52 5.53 -1.11 0.52
N LEU A 53 4.44 -1.88 0.42
CA LEU A 53 3.91 -2.63 1.56
C LEU A 53 4.89 -3.70 2.07
N ASP A 54 5.75 -4.24 1.19
CA ASP A 54 6.80 -5.19 1.58
C ASP A 54 7.89 -4.54 2.47
N THR A 55 8.07 -3.22 2.41
CA THR A 55 9.05 -2.52 3.28
C THR A 55 8.54 -2.29 4.70
N LEU A 56 7.25 -2.52 4.96
CA LEU A 56 6.68 -2.37 6.30
C LEU A 56 7.31 -3.39 7.27
N PRO A 57 7.48 -3.02 8.55
CA PRO A 57 7.87 -3.97 9.58
C PRO A 57 6.80 -5.05 9.78
N ASP A 58 7.24 -6.23 10.22
CA ASP A 58 6.35 -7.33 10.52
C ASP A 58 5.68 -7.12 11.89
N ARG A 59 4.60 -6.33 11.89
CA ARG A 59 3.78 -6.03 13.08
C ARG A 59 2.31 -5.89 12.71
N GLN A 60 1.47 -5.79 13.74
CA GLN A 60 0.08 -5.41 13.57
C GLN A 60 -0.10 -3.90 13.61
N TYR A 61 -0.94 -3.41 12.71
CA TYR A 61 -1.42 -2.04 12.64
C TYR A 61 -2.86 -2.02 13.12
N ALA A 62 -3.14 -1.28 14.18
CA ALA A 62 -4.50 -1.12 14.70
C ALA A 62 -5.36 -0.25 13.77
N GLU A 63 -4.75 0.69 13.05
CA GLU A 63 -5.43 1.62 12.17
C GLU A 63 -4.51 2.09 11.03
N LEU A 64 -5.11 2.55 9.93
CA LEU A 64 -4.41 3.04 8.75
C LEU A 64 -3.38 4.14 9.08
N ARG A 65 -3.68 5.02 10.04
CA ARG A 65 -2.82 6.14 10.42
C ARG A 65 -1.42 5.71 10.88
N GLN A 66 -1.30 4.51 11.44
CA GLN A 66 -0.02 3.98 11.90
C GLN A 66 0.94 3.67 10.75
N LEU A 67 0.44 3.39 9.53
CA LEU A 67 1.28 3.18 8.35
C LEU A 67 2.15 4.40 8.05
N TRP A 68 1.63 5.61 8.30
CA TRP A 68 2.34 6.86 8.02
C TRP A 68 3.53 7.12 8.94
N THR A 69 3.63 6.38 10.06
CA THR A 69 4.82 6.42 10.92
C THR A 69 5.98 5.66 10.27
N ASP A 70 5.68 4.56 9.56
CA ASP A 70 6.70 3.74 8.90
C ASP A 70 6.95 4.18 7.45
N LEU A 71 6.01 4.94 6.87
CA LEU A 71 6.07 5.46 5.50
C LEU A 71 6.01 7.00 5.47
N PRO A 72 6.91 7.72 6.17
CA PRO A 72 6.81 9.17 6.37
C PRO A 72 6.88 9.95 5.05
N ASP A 73 7.70 9.49 4.10
CA ASP A 73 7.96 10.15 2.82
C ASP A 73 6.86 9.91 1.77
N THR A 74 5.79 9.19 2.11
CA THR A 74 4.70 8.92 1.18
C THR A 74 3.88 10.19 0.97
N PRO A 75 3.77 10.71 -0.27
CA PRO A 75 2.96 11.87 -0.59
C PRO A 75 1.47 11.60 -0.32
N ILE A 76 0.70 12.61 0.09
CA ILE A 76 -0.72 12.41 0.44
C ILE A 76 -1.56 12.02 -0.77
N GLY A 77 -1.41 12.72 -1.89
CA GLY A 77 -2.19 12.58 -3.11
C GLY A 77 -1.58 13.45 -4.21
N LEU A 78 -2.19 13.42 -5.39
CA LEU A 78 -1.83 14.29 -6.52
C LEU A 78 -2.91 15.31 -6.81
#